data_AF-A0A396RN34-F1
#
_entry.id   AF-A0A396RN34-F1
#
_cell.length_a   1.000
_cell.length_b   1.000
_cell.length_c   1.000
_cell.angle_alpha   90.00
_cell.angle_beta   90.00
_cell.angle_gamma   90.00
#
_symmetry.space_group_name_H-M   'P 1'
#
loop_
_entity.id
_entity.type
_entity.pdbx_description
1 polymer ?
#
loop_
_entity_poly.entity_id
_entity_poly.type
_entity_poly.pdbx_seq_one_letter_code
_entity_poly.pdbx_strand_id
1 'polypeptide(L)' 'MAKRTQSIRPSDLPTKTVRAADGTIVRMKVVQADSPTLGLDLQAAFRSNVRRIRAADRRKHEPDTATA' A
#
# COMPACT_ATOMS: atom_id res chain seq x y z
N MET A 1 12.35 -22.99 20.10
CA MET A 1 11.25 -22.96 19.10
C MET A 1 11.31 -21.63 18.36
N ALA A 2 11.88 -21.57 17.15
CA ALA A 2 11.89 -20.33 16.37
C ALA A 2 10.45 -20.00 15.95
N LYS A 3 9.86 -18.95 16.50
CA LYS A 3 8.51 -18.49 16.16
C LYS A 3 8.55 -18.06 14.70
N ARG A 4 7.99 -18.89 13.81
CA ARG A 4 7.88 -18.61 12.37
C ARG A 4 7.25 -17.23 12.24
N THR A 5 8.04 -16.23 11.85
CA THR A 5 7.57 -14.85 11.77
C THR A 5 6.46 -14.84 10.73
N GLN A 6 5.21 -14.70 11.16
CA GLN A 6 4.08 -14.66 10.23
C GLN A 6 4.33 -13.48 9.28
N SER A 7 4.60 -13.79 8.02
CA SER A 7 4.80 -12.77 7.00
C SER A 7 3.45 -12.18 6.64
N ILE A 8 3.15 -11.00 7.17
CA ILE A 8 1.92 -10.25 6.86
C ILE A 8 2.05 -9.67 5.46
N ARG A 9 1.10 -10.00 4.58
CA ARG A 9 1.07 -9.47 3.22
C ARG A 9 0.22 -8.20 3.19
N PRO A 10 0.50 -7.28 2.26
CA PRO A 10 -0.36 -6.12 2.06
C PRO A 10 -1.84 -6.45 1.82
N SER A 11 -2.15 -7.59 1.19
CA SER A 11 -3.54 -8.04 0.95
C SER A 11 -4.30 -8.37 2.22
N ASP A 12 -3.57 -8.72 3.29
CA ASP A 12 -4.15 -9.17 4.56
C ASP A 12 -4.60 -7.96 5.41
N LEU A 13 -4.14 -6.76 5.06
CA LEU A 13 -4.51 -5.52 5.74
C LEU A 13 -5.82 -4.93 5.20
N PRO A 14 -6.76 -4.55 6.10
CA PRO A 14 -8.00 -3.89 5.72
C PRO A 14 -7.72 -2.56 5.03
N THR A 15 -8.70 -2.12 4.23
CA THR A 15 -8.61 -0.84 3.51
C THR A 15 -9.83 0.00 3.76
N LYS A 16 -9.63 1.31 3.86
CA LYS A 16 -10.71 2.29 3.94
C LYS A 16 -10.56 3.31 2.81
N THR A 17 -11.69 3.69 2.22
CA THR A 17 -11.75 4.81 1.28
C THR A 17 -11.95 6.09 2.07
N VAL A 18 -11.09 7.08 1.85
CA VAL A 18 -11.15 8.38 2.51
C VAL A 18 -11.02 9.49 1.47
N ARG A 19 -11.58 10.66 1.78
CA ARG A 19 -11.37 11.87 1.00
C ARG A 19 -10.16 12.61 1.57
N ALA A 20 -9.15 12.83 0.74
CA ALA A 20 -7.96 13.60 1.09
C ALA A 20 -8.27 15.10 1.12
N ALA A 21 -7.33 15.89 1.66
CA ALA A 21 -7.49 17.34 1.81
C ALA A 21 -7.66 18.09 0.48
N ASP A 22 -7.11 17.55 -0.60
CA ASP A 22 -7.26 18.05 -1.98
C ASP A 22 -8.59 17.62 -2.65
N GLY A 23 -9.49 16.98 -1.90
CA GLY A 23 -10.78 16.48 -2.39
C GLY A 23 -10.70 15.13 -3.11
N THR A 24 -9.49 14.60 -3.35
CA THR A 24 -9.33 13.31 -4.02
C THR A 24 -9.79 12.15 -3.15
N ILE A 25 -10.31 11.10 -3.78
CA ILE A 25 -10.73 9.88 -3.08
C ILE A 25 -9.57 8.88 -3.12
N VAL A 26 -9.05 8.52 -1.95
CA VAL A 26 -7.92 7.60 -1.80
C VAL A 26 -8.29 6.37 -0.98
N ARG A 27 -7.79 5.20 -1.40
CA ARG A 27 -7.94 3.94 -0.66
C ARG A 27 -6.69 3.72 0.19
N MET A 28 -6.83 3.85 1.50
CA MET A 28 -5.75 3.72 2.47
C MET A 28 -5.76 2.36 3.16
N LYS A 29 -4.56 1.87 3.52
CA LYS A 29 -4.38 0.70 4.39
C LYS A 29 -4.64 1.11 5.83
N VAL A 30 -5.43 0.30 6.54
CA VAL A 30 -5.73 0.51 7.96
C VAL A 30 -4.85 -0.40 8.78
N VAL A 31 -4.15 0.19 9.75
CA VAL A 31 -3.32 -0.51 10.72
C VAL A 31 -3.89 -0.23 12.11
N GLN A 32 -4.13 -1.28 12.88
CA GLN A 32 -4.63 -1.15 14.25
C GLN A 32 -3.47 -0.89 15.20
N ALA A 33 -3.61 0.13 16.06
CA ALA A 33 -2.54 0.55 16.97
C ALA A 33 -2.23 -0.51 18.04
N ASP A 34 -3.23 -1.29 18.42
CA ASP A 34 -3.19 -2.39 19.38
C ASP A 34 -2.91 -3.76 18.73
N SER A 35 -2.56 -3.77 17.43
CA SER A 35 -2.23 -5.01 16.74
C SER A 35 -1.01 -5.70 17.39
N PRO A 36 -1.09 -7.01 17.68
CA PRO A 36 0.05 -7.79 18.18
C PRO A 36 1.20 -7.86 17.16
N THR A 37 0.95 -7.46 15.91
CA THR A 37 1.90 -7.46 14.79
C THR A 37 2.09 -6.08 14.20
N LEU A 38 1.85 -5.00 14.96
CA LEU A 38 1.89 -3.60 14.51
C LEU A 38 3.09 -3.28 13.59
N GLY A 39 4.30 -3.67 13.97
CA GLY A 39 5.49 -3.40 13.17
C GLY A 39 5.46 -4.05 11.77
N LEU A 40 4.95 -5.28 11.68
CA LEU A 40 4.80 -6.00 10.41
C LEU A 40 3.66 -5.40 9.57
N ASP A 41 2.58 -4.98 10.21
CA ASP A 41 1.45 -4.32 9.55
C ASP A 41 1.88 -3.00 8.91
N LEU A 42 2.63 -2.17 9.67
CA LEU A 42 3.19 -0.92 9.17
C LEU A 42 4.14 -1.17 8.00
N GLN A 43 5.05 -2.16 8.12
CA GLN A 43 5.97 -2.49 7.05
C GLN A 43 5.24 -2.96 5.79
N ALA A 44 4.21 -3.80 5.92
CA ALA A 44 3.40 -4.26 4.80
C ALA A 44 2.63 -3.12 4.13
N ALA A 45 2.02 -2.22 4.92
CA ALA A 45 1.34 -1.03 4.41
C ALA A 45 2.31 -0.11 3.64
N PHE A 46 3.50 0.15 4.21
CA PHE A 46 4.53 0.97 3.57
C PHE A 46 4.99 0.39 2.23
N ARG A 47 5.33 -0.90 2.19
CA ARG A 47 5.73 -1.59 0.95
C ARG A 47 4.64 -1.52 -0.12
N SER A 48 3.37 -1.64 0.27
CA SER A 48 2.24 -1.49 -0.63
C SER A 48 2.18 -0.11 -1.28
N ASN A 49 2.37 0.95 -0.48
CA ASN A 49 2.31 2.33 -0.96
C ASN A 49 3.48 2.63 -1.92
N VAL A 50 4.69 2.23 -1.57
CA VAL A 50 5.87 2.39 -2.43
C VAL A 50 5.67 1.68 -3.77
N ARG A 51 5.16 0.45 -3.76
CA ARG A 51 4.85 -0.29 -5.01
C ARG A 51 3.84 0.46 -5.88
N ARG A 52 2.81 1.03 -5.26
CA ARG A 52 1.78 1.80 -5.99
C ARG A 52 2.33 3.07 -6.62
N ILE A 53 3.15 3.83 -5.87
CA ILE A 53 3.81 5.05 -6.37
C ILE A 53 4.69 4.70 -7.58
N ARG A 54 5.57 3.70 -7.44
CA ARG A 54 6.43 3.25 -8.55
C ARG A 54 5.64 2.79 -9.78
N ALA A 55 4.50 2.13 -9.58
CA ALA A 55 3.64 1.72 -10.69
C ALA A 55 2.96 2.90 -11.37
N ALA A 56 2.57 3.93 -10.61
CA ALA A 56 2.03 5.18 -11.15
C ALA A 56 3.08 5.97 -11.93
N ASP A 57 4.30 6.08 -11.39
CA ASP A 57 5.42 6.77 -12.05
C ASP A 57 5.78 6.08 -13.37
N ARG A 58 5.83 4.74 -13.41
CA ARG A 58 6.07 3.99 -14.64
C ARG A 58 5.04 4.31 -15.73
N ARG A 59 3.75 4.37 -15.38
CA ARG A 59 2.68 4.70 -16.34
C ARG A 59 2.76 6.13 -16.86
N LYS A 60 3.26 7.07 -16.06
CA LYS A 60 3.47 8.46 -16.48
C LYS A 60 4.65 8.60 -17.46
N HIS A 61 5.64 7.71 -17.35
CA HIS A 61 6.85 7.72 -18.16
C HIS A 61 6.82 6.70 -19.30
N GLU A 62 5.72 5.97 -19.48
CA GLU A 62 5.52 5.12 -20.65
C GLU A 62 5.28 6.06 -21.84
N PRO A 63 6.20 6.11 -22.83
CA PRO A 63 6.02 6.97 -23.99
C PRO A 63 4.76 6.53 -24.72
N ASP A 64 3.98 7.50 -25.18
CA ASP A 64 2.73 7.32 -25.91
C ASP A 64 3.04 6.71 -27.30
N THR A 65 3.43 5.43 -27.35
CA THR A 65 3.73 4.71 -28.60
C THR A 65 2.46 4.21 -29.28
N ALA A 66 1.35 4.93 -29.16
CA ALA A 66 0.05 4.55 -29.69
C ALA A 66 -0.58 5.69 -30.51
N THR A 67 0.19 6.37 -31.37
CA THR A 67 -0.36 7.02 -32.57
C THR A 67 0.76 7.28 -33.59
N ALA A 68 0.90 6.38 -34.57
CA ALA A 68 1.47 6.64 -35.89
C ALA A 68 1.02 5.54 -36.85
#